data_AF-A0A932XGB1-F1
#
_entry.id   AF-A0A932XGB1-F1
#
_cell.length_a   1.000
_cell.length_b   1.000
_cell.length_c   1.000
_cell.angle_alpha   90.00
_cell.angle_beta   90.00
_cell.angle_gamma   90.00
#
_symmetry.space_group_name_H-M   'P 1'
#
loop_
_entity.id
_entity.type
_entity.pdbx_description
1 polymer ?
#
loop_
_entity_poly.entity_id
_entity_poly.type
_entity_poly.pdbx_seq_one_letter_code
_entity_poly.pdbx_strand_id
1 'polypeptide(L)'
;GFPAGAAAALDETRTVRTSMSAGIFSKVTAEQIQFDGFTVGGSSGSPVFNANGEVVAVHRAGLREAAGLGFAIPIKAVIPLLPPDARAELGIR
;
A
#
# COMPACT_ATOMS: atom_id res chain seq x y z
N GLY A 1 -4.15 2.21 8.44
CA GLY A 1 -3.32 2.49 9.62
C GLY A 1 -3.84 3.68 10.41
N PHE A 2 -3.17 4.06 11.49
CA PHE A 2 -3.57 5.18 12.36
C PHE A 2 -3.45 6.55 11.65
N PRO A 3 -4.37 7.52 11.86
CA PRO A 3 -5.51 7.47 12.78
C PRO A 3 -6.78 6.87 12.17
N ALA A 4 -6.97 6.91 10.84
CA ALA A 4 -8.27 6.55 10.25
C ALA A 4 -8.56 5.04 10.22
N GLY A 5 -7.58 4.19 10.52
CA GLY A 5 -7.68 2.74 10.38
C GLY A 5 -8.80 2.12 11.21
N ALA A 6 -8.96 2.51 12.47
CA ALA A 6 -10.03 1.98 13.31
C ALA A 6 -11.43 2.41 12.83
N ALA A 7 -11.56 3.65 12.34
CA ALA A 7 -12.81 4.16 11.80
C ALA A 7 -13.16 3.54 10.44
N ALA A 8 -12.15 3.30 9.59
CA ALA A 8 -12.33 2.69 8.28
C ALA A 8 -12.44 1.15 8.31
N ALA A 9 -12.07 0.52 9.43
CA ALA A 9 -12.11 -0.93 9.59
C ALA A 9 -13.51 -1.47 9.89
N LEU A 10 -14.43 -0.64 10.38
CA LEU A 10 -15.76 -1.05 10.83
C LEU A 10 -16.84 -0.52 9.89
N ASP A 11 -17.82 -1.36 9.56
CA ASP A 11 -19.05 -0.88 8.91
C ASP A 11 -20.07 -0.34 9.94
N GLU A 12 -21.24 0.11 9.48
CA GLU A 12 -22.29 0.68 10.33
C GLU A 12 -22.76 -0.28 11.44
N THR A 13 -22.59 -1.58 11.23
CA THR A 13 -22.92 -2.63 12.21
C THR A 13 -21.79 -2.93 13.20
N ARG A 14 -20.67 -2.19 13.09
CA ARG A 14 -19.42 -2.41 13.83
C ARG A 14 -18.75 -3.76 13.52
N THR A 15 -19.00 -4.31 12.34
CA THR A 15 -18.32 -5.50 11.87
C THR A 15 -17.06 -5.12 11.11
N VAL A 16 -15.97 -5.88 11.30
CA VAL A 16 -14.73 -5.64 10.55
C VAL A 16 -14.97 -5.94 9.07
N ARG A 17 -14.72 -4.94 8.22
CA ARG A 17 -14.76 -5.07 6.77
C ARG A 17 -13.36 -4.83 6.22
N THR A 18 -12.92 -5.68 5.31
CA THR A 18 -11.65 -5.42 4.62
C THR A 18 -11.79 -4.15 3.79
N SER A 19 -10.85 -3.23 3.96
CA SER A 19 -10.74 -2.04 3.11
C SER A 19 -10.00 -2.34 1.79
N MET A 20 -9.71 -3.61 1.50
CA MET A 20 -9.07 -4.01 0.24
C MET A 20 -10.00 -3.74 -0.94
N SER A 21 -9.68 -2.70 -1.70
CA SER A 21 -10.25 -2.44 -3.03
C SER A 21 -9.35 -3.04 -4.11
N ALA A 22 -9.92 -3.78 -5.06
CA ALA A 22 -9.21 -4.12 -6.29
C ALA A 22 -9.02 -2.83 -7.11
N GLY A 23 -7.78 -2.40 -7.26
CA GLY A 23 -7.39 -1.19 -7.99
C GLY A 23 -6.62 -1.49 -9.27
N ILE A 24 -6.51 -0.51 -10.16
CA ILE A 24 -5.66 -0.61 -11.36
C ILE A 24 -4.38 0.19 -11.11
N PHE A 25 -3.23 -0.35 -11.51
CA PHE A 25 -1.99 0.43 -11.61
C PHE A 25 -2.06 1.28 -12.88
N SER A 26 -2.34 2.58 -12.70
CA SER A 26 -2.47 3.53 -13.81
C SER A 26 -1.13 3.89 -14.43
N LYS A 27 -0.04 3.85 -13.64
CA LYS A 27 1.32 4.09 -14.11
C LYS A 27 2.35 3.39 -13.23
N VAL A 28 3.29 2.68 -13.83
CA VAL A 28 4.41 2.03 -13.14
C VAL A 28 5.71 2.58 -13.71
N THR A 29 6.55 3.19 -12.86
CA THR A 29 7.91 3.62 -13.20
C THR A 29 8.91 3.02 -12.21
N ALA A 30 10.20 3.30 -12.40
CA ALA A 30 11.21 2.83 -11.47
C ALA A 30 11.12 3.50 -10.08
N GLU A 31 10.52 4.69 -10.01
CA GLU A 31 10.47 5.56 -8.84
C GLU A 31 9.11 5.54 -8.15
N GLN A 32 8.03 5.23 -8.87
CA GLN A 32 6.67 5.28 -8.34
C GLN A 32 5.71 4.30 -9.03
N ILE A 33 4.71 3.86 -8.27
CA ILE A 33 3.49 3.25 -8.78
C ILE A 33 2.34 4.20 -8.48
N GLN A 34 1.57 4.52 -9.51
CA GLN A 34 0.28 5.20 -9.40
C GLN A 34 -0.81 4.15 -9.50
N PHE A 35 -1.78 4.22 -8.61
CA PHE A 35 -2.87 3.25 -8.56
C PHE A 35 -4.17 3.90 -8.14
N ASP A 36 -5.28 3.28 -8.54
CA ASP A 36 -6.60 3.60 -8.01
C ASP A 36 -6.81 2.83 -6.70
N GLY A 37 -7.10 3.53 -5.61
CA GLY A 37 -7.36 2.92 -4.32
C GLY A 37 -7.68 3.93 -3.23
N PHE A 38 -8.44 3.46 -2.24
CA PHE A 38 -8.84 4.28 -1.11
C PHE A 38 -7.63 4.76 -0.31
N THR A 39 -7.41 6.07 -0.31
CA THR A 39 -6.27 6.69 0.37
C THR A 39 -6.77 7.70 1.39
N VAL A 40 -6.45 7.47 2.66
CA VAL A 40 -6.82 8.33 3.79
C VAL A 40 -5.64 8.50 4.75
N GLY A 41 -5.79 9.39 5.73
CA GLY A 41 -4.81 9.56 6.79
C GLY A 41 -4.53 8.23 7.49
N GLY A 42 -3.28 7.76 7.42
CA GLY A 42 -2.88 6.46 7.94
C GLY A 42 -2.79 5.32 6.91
N SER A 43 -3.00 5.59 5.61
CA SER A 43 -2.68 4.64 4.54
C SER A 43 -1.17 4.55 4.26
N SER A 44 -0.40 5.62 4.51
CA SER A 44 1.05 5.65 4.32
C SER A 44 1.74 4.51 5.08
N GLY A 45 2.68 3.84 4.42
CA GLY A 45 3.41 2.67 4.92
C GLY A 45 2.68 1.33 4.71
N SER A 46 1.43 1.34 4.26
CA SER A 46 0.68 0.09 4.02
C SER A 46 1.26 -0.66 2.81
N PRO A 47 1.33 -2.01 2.86
CA PRO A 47 1.75 -2.81 1.72
C PRO A 47 0.70 -2.74 0.59
N VAL A 48 1.17 -2.73 -0.65
CA VAL A 48 0.35 -2.91 -1.86
C VAL A 48 0.65 -4.28 -2.42
N PHE A 49 -0.40 -5.07 -2.65
CA PHE A 49 -0.30 -6.44 -3.13
C PHE A 49 -0.67 -6.54 -4.62
N ASN A 50 -0.04 -7.45 -5.34
CA ASN A 50 -0.54 -7.88 -6.66
C ASN A 50 -1.60 -8.99 -6.51
N ALA A 51 -2.12 -9.49 -7.62
CA ALA A 51 -3.14 -10.54 -7.64
C ALA A 51 -2.66 -11.90 -7.06
N ASN A 52 -1.35 -12.11 -6.92
CA ASN A 52 -0.77 -13.31 -6.32
C ASN A 52 -0.58 -13.18 -4.80
N GLY A 53 -0.92 -12.01 -4.21
CA GLY A 53 -0.68 -11.73 -2.80
C GLY A 53 0.76 -11.32 -2.48
N GLU A 54 1.58 -11.00 -3.48
CA GLU A 54 2.96 -10.54 -3.28
C GLU A 54 3.00 -9.04 -3.03
N VAL A 55 3.85 -8.59 -2.09
CA VAL A 55 4.05 -7.16 -1.84
C VAL A 55 4.86 -6.56 -2.99
N VAL A 56 4.24 -5.64 -3.74
CA VAL A 56 4.86 -4.99 -4.91
C VAL A 56 5.17 -3.52 -4.71
N ALA A 57 4.62 -2.89 -3.66
CA ALA A 57 4.89 -1.50 -3.33
C ALA A 57 4.55 -1.17 -1.88
N VAL A 58 5.01 0.00 -1.41
CA VAL A 58 4.61 0.60 -0.13
C VAL A 58 3.87 1.90 -0.41
N HIS A 59 2.63 2.00 0.07
CA HIS A 59 1.79 3.19 -0.06
C HIS A 59 2.51 4.41 0.55
N ARG A 60 2.59 5.51 -0.20
CA ARG A 60 3.25 6.75 0.23
C ARG A 60 2.25 7.87 0.49
N ALA A 61 1.44 8.19 -0.51
CA ALA A 61 0.59 9.38 -0.51
C ALA A 61 -0.64 9.18 -1.40
N GLY A 62 -1.65 10.02 -1.20
CA GLY A 62 -2.75 10.20 -2.15
C GLY A 62 -2.83 11.66 -2.57
N LEU A 63 -3.47 11.92 -3.71
CA LEU A 63 -3.72 13.28 -4.16
C LEU A 63 -4.99 13.82 -3.48
N ARG A 64 -4.95 15.02 -2.88
CA ARG A 64 -6.13 15.60 -2.21
C ARG A 64 -7.17 16.07 -3.24
N GLU A 65 -6.68 16.51 -4.39
CA GLU A 65 -7.46 17.03 -5.52
C GLU A 65 -8.06 15.91 -6.39
N ALA A 66 -7.59 14.67 -6.24
CA ALA A 66 -8.11 13.51 -6.95
C ALA A 66 -8.31 12.33 -5.98
N ALA A 67 -9.49 12.29 -5.35
CA ALA A 67 -9.88 11.19 -4.49
C ALA A 67 -9.79 9.85 -5.24
N GLY A 68 -9.15 8.86 -4.63
CA GLY A 68 -8.88 7.56 -5.26
C GLY A 68 -7.51 7.44 -5.93
N LEU A 69 -6.83 8.53 -6.26
CA LEU A 69 -5.48 8.44 -6.82
C LEU A 69 -4.43 8.29 -5.73
N GLY A 70 -3.82 7.10 -5.67
CA GLY A 70 -2.74 6.75 -4.76
C GLY A 70 -1.37 6.69 -5.44
N PHE A 71 -0.33 6.95 -4.64
CA PHE A 71 1.07 6.84 -5.02
C PHE A 71 1.79 5.91 -4.04
N ALA A 72 2.58 5.00 -4.59
CA ALA A 72 3.38 4.05 -3.83
C ALA A 72 4.84 4.01 -4.31
N ILE A 73 5.74 3.62 -3.42
CA ILE A 73 7.15 3.36 -3.72
C ILE A 73 7.27 1.89 -4.17
N PRO A 74 7.84 1.60 -5.36
CA PRO A 74 8.04 0.22 -5.82
C PRO A 74 8.89 -0.59 -4.85
N ILE A 75 8.55 -1.87 -4.63
CA ILE A 75 9.22 -2.72 -3.64
C ILE A 75 10.74 -2.84 -3.85
N LYS A 76 11.19 -2.76 -5.11
CA LYS A 76 12.62 -2.76 -5.46
C LYS A 76 13.43 -1.64 -4.80
N ALA A 77 12.81 -0.50 -4.50
CA ALA A 77 13.47 0.61 -3.82
C ALA A 77 13.51 0.41 -2.29
N VAL A 78 12.66 -0.49 -1.76
CA VAL A 78 12.56 -0.81 -0.33
C VAL A 78 13.50 -1.94 0.06
N ILE A 79 13.70 -2.94 -0.82
CA ILE A 79 14.58 -4.10 -0.56
C ILE A 79 15.96 -3.71 0.01
N PRO A 80 16.69 -2.72 -0.56
CA PRO A 80 18.00 -2.32 -0.02
C PRO A 80 17.95 -1.73 1.39
N LEU A 81 16.79 -1.24 1.82
CA LEU A 81 16.56 -0.65 3.15
C LEU A 81 16.24 -1.70 4.22
N LEU A 82 15.97 -2.95 3.82
CA LEU A 82 15.71 -4.03 4.76
C LEU A 82 16.97 -4.42 5.53
N PRO A 83 16.86 -4.80 6.81
CA PRO A 83 17.95 -5.40 7.57
C PRO A 83 18.55 -6.64 6.86
N PRO A 84 19.87 -6.91 6.97
CA PRO A 84 20.50 -8.05 6.30
C PRO A 84 19.89 -9.41 6.65
N ASP A 85 19.52 -9.61 7.92
CA ASP A 85 18.84 -10.80 8.44
C ASP A 85 17.45 -10.98 7.81
N ALA A 86 16.67 -9.90 7.70
CA ALA A 86 15.37 -9.93 7.03
C ALA A 86 15.49 -10.28 5.54
N ARG A 87 16.51 -9.76 4.84
CA ARG A 87 16.79 -10.14 3.44
C ARG A 87 17.16 -11.62 3.31
N ALA A 88 17.97 -12.13 4.23
CA ALA A 88 18.38 -13.53 4.25
C ALA A 88 17.20 -14.49 4.50
N GLU A 89 16.31 -14.16 5.45
CA GLU A 89 15.09 -14.93 5.74
C GLU A 89 14.17 -15.00 4.52
N LEU A 90 14.02 -13.89 3.80
CA LEU A 90 13.19 -13.81 2.59
C LEU A 90 13.87 -14.41 1.34
N GLY A 91 15.11 -14.90 1.45
CA GLY A 91 15.88 -15.41 0.30
C GLY A 91 16.23 -14.35 -0.75
N ILE A 92 16.19 -13.07 -0.37
CA ILE A 92 16.48 -11.93 -1.24
C ILE A 92 17.96 -11.59 -1.10
N ARG A 93 18.72 -11.69 -2.20
CA ARG A 93 20.16 -11.37 -2.23
C ARG A 93 20.40 -9.88 -2.39
#